data_AF-A0A933HE54-F1
#
_entry.id   AF-A0A933HE54-F1
#
_cell.length_a   1.000
_cell.length_b   1.000
_cell.length_c   1.000
_cell.angle_alpha   90.00
_cell.angle_beta   90.00
_cell.angle_gamma   90.00
#
_symmetry.space_group_name_H-M   'P 1'
#
loop_
_entity.id
_entity.type
_entity.pdbx_description
1 polymer ?
#
loop_
_entity_poly.entity_id
_entity_poly.type
_entity_poly.pdbx_seq_one_letter_code
_entity_poly.pdbx_strand_id
1 'polypeptide(L)'
;MATSSIGHVRHVLFHVLKNGPASVLDVGIGFGRWGFLCRELLDVFHERVTKDKWKTRIEGIEIYEPYIQPHQRYIYDQIHIGDAKDVINTLGRYDIIIIGDMLEHLTKDDGWALFHSAMERANMGLILNLPIGKEWLRETGSENKYEDHLSWWALDEFADLKPDTYLTKLENGMEHASMFISSSEYGYIILLGDGENAESQGQIQQAAERYLAAIKRVPTRPEAYITLANMLIGHGQTADAENILASMINACPNFTGGRLLLANLQRITGNADKALENARAVLEQAGDNQELKDQAGDLIGRIQG
;
A
#
# COMPACT_ATOMS: atom_id res chain seq x y z
N MET A 1 25.95 13.40 6.03
CA MET A 1 24.53 13.69 5.80
C MET A 1 24.28 13.76 4.31
N ALA A 2 24.03 12.61 3.70
CA ALA A 2 23.36 12.61 2.41
C ALA A 2 21.95 13.20 2.62
N THR A 3 21.57 14.17 1.81
CA THR A 3 20.21 14.73 1.85
C THR A 3 19.38 14.03 0.79
N SER A 4 18.10 13.78 1.09
CA SER A 4 17.23 13.07 0.16
C SER A 4 17.16 13.75 -1.21
N SER A 5 16.94 12.95 -2.25
CA SER A 5 16.75 13.47 -3.61
C SER A 5 15.64 14.54 -3.65
N ILE A 6 15.85 15.60 -4.43
CA ILE A 6 14.84 16.65 -4.64
C ILE A 6 13.70 16.16 -5.54
N GLY A 7 13.94 15.10 -6.34
CA GLY A 7 13.01 14.61 -7.35
C GLY A 7 11.60 14.35 -6.81
N HIS A 8 11.49 13.86 -5.58
CA HIS A 8 10.23 13.37 -5.04
C HIS A 8 9.53 14.36 -4.12
N VAL A 9 10.09 15.56 -3.90
CA VAL A 9 9.51 16.58 -3.02
C VAL A 9 8.06 16.85 -3.41
N ARG A 10 7.79 17.09 -4.70
CA ARG A 10 6.42 17.33 -5.18
C ARG A 10 5.46 16.19 -4.85
N HIS A 11 5.89 14.94 -4.98
CA HIS A 11 5.06 13.77 -4.72
C HIS A 11 4.70 13.67 -3.23
N VAL A 12 5.68 13.84 -2.34
CA VAL A 12 5.45 13.86 -0.89
C VAL A 12 4.50 14.98 -0.50
N LEU A 13 4.73 16.21 -0.98
CA LEU A 13 3.87 17.37 -0.66
C LEU A 13 2.45 17.20 -1.17
N PHE A 14 2.27 16.60 -2.35
CA PHE A 14 0.95 16.28 -2.89
C PHE A 14 0.17 15.38 -1.94
N HIS A 15 0.76 14.30 -1.44
CA HIS A 15 0.08 13.39 -0.51
C HIS A 15 -0.14 13.99 0.88
N VAL A 16 0.79 14.79 1.39
CA VAL A 16 0.59 15.54 2.64
C VAL A 16 -0.60 16.50 2.51
N LEU A 17 -0.65 17.31 1.45
CA LEU A 17 -1.76 18.24 1.21
C LEU A 17 -3.09 17.54 0.96
N LYS A 18 -3.10 16.50 0.10
CA LYS A 18 -4.30 15.77 -0.29
C LYS A 18 -4.99 15.13 0.91
N ASN A 19 -4.22 14.59 1.86
CA ASN A 19 -4.74 13.86 3.01
C ASN A 19 -4.94 14.76 4.24
N GLY A 20 -4.23 15.88 4.35
CA GLY A 20 -4.37 16.84 5.45
C GLY A 20 -4.21 16.22 6.85
N PRO A 21 -3.11 15.48 7.13
CA PRO A 21 -2.93 14.79 8.40
C PRO A 21 -2.87 15.76 9.58
N ALA A 22 -3.45 15.36 10.72
CA ALA A 22 -3.31 16.07 11.98
C ALA A 22 -2.05 15.64 12.74
N SER A 23 -1.45 14.51 12.35
CA SER A 23 -0.19 14.01 12.91
C SER A 23 0.72 13.38 11.86
N VAL A 24 2.02 13.72 11.92
CA VAL A 24 3.06 13.20 11.03
C VAL A 24 4.23 12.66 11.86
N LEU A 25 4.68 11.45 11.54
CA LEU A 25 5.96 10.92 12.02
C LEU A 25 6.95 10.90 10.85
N ASP A 26 8.09 11.55 11.02
CA ASP A 26 9.19 11.56 10.05
C ASP A 26 10.33 10.66 10.54
N VAL A 27 10.58 9.56 9.84
CA VAL A 27 11.55 8.54 10.23
C VAL A 27 12.83 8.72 9.41
N GLY A 28 13.94 8.97 10.10
CA GLY A 28 15.19 9.38 9.48
C GLY A 28 15.15 10.86 9.10
N ILE A 29 14.95 11.74 10.08
CA ILE A 29 14.70 13.17 9.82
C ILE A 29 15.85 13.86 9.06
N GLY A 30 17.10 13.39 9.23
CA GLY A 30 18.27 13.98 8.60
C GLY A 30 18.35 15.50 8.84
N PHE A 31 18.32 16.28 7.76
CA PHE A 31 18.37 17.74 7.83
C PHE A 31 17.06 18.40 8.33
N GLY A 32 15.96 17.65 8.48
CA GLY A 32 14.66 18.13 8.93
C GLY A 32 13.75 18.65 7.81
N ARG A 33 13.97 18.21 6.57
CA ARG A 33 13.25 18.71 5.38
C ARG A 33 11.76 18.45 5.47
N TRP A 34 11.36 17.22 5.79
CA TRP A 34 9.94 16.85 5.78
C TRP A 34 9.18 17.50 6.92
N GLY A 35 9.77 17.60 8.11
CA GLY A 35 9.20 18.37 9.21
C GLY A 35 8.94 19.82 8.81
N PHE A 36 9.91 20.49 8.17
CA PHE A 36 9.76 21.88 7.74
C PHE A 36 8.63 22.06 6.73
N LEU A 37 8.63 21.22 5.68
CA LEU A 37 7.63 21.30 4.63
C LEU A 37 6.23 20.93 5.16
N CYS A 38 6.13 19.95 6.06
CA CYS A 38 4.85 19.63 6.71
C CYS A 38 4.35 20.79 7.57
N ARG A 39 5.22 21.51 8.29
CA ARG A 39 4.83 22.74 9.01
C ARG A 39 4.29 23.80 8.07
N GLU A 40 4.99 24.03 6.95
CA GLU A 40 4.56 25.01 5.96
C GLU A 40 3.15 24.68 5.44
N LEU A 41 2.94 23.44 5.00
CA LEU A 41 1.69 23.01 4.39
C LEU A 41 0.53 22.86 5.38
N LEU A 42 0.79 22.34 6.58
CA LEU A 42 -0.27 21.92 7.51
C LEU A 42 -0.58 22.97 8.58
N ASP A 43 0.34 23.91 8.83
CA ASP A 43 0.13 24.99 9.80
C ASP A 43 0.22 26.38 9.14
N VAL A 44 1.32 26.69 8.44
CA VAL A 44 1.57 28.06 7.95
C VAL A 44 0.58 28.47 6.85
N PHE A 45 0.26 27.56 5.91
CA PHE A 45 -0.78 27.78 4.88
C PHE A 45 -2.17 28.01 5.47
N HIS A 46 -2.39 27.61 6.73
CA HIS A 46 -3.60 27.86 7.49
C HIS A 46 -3.47 29.07 8.43
N GLU A 47 -2.57 30.01 8.12
CA GLU A 47 -2.30 31.25 8.86
C GLU A 47 -1.76 31.04 10.29
N ARG A 48 -1.30 29.82 10.61
CA ARG A 48 -0.67 29.46 11.89
C ARG A 48 0.84 29.62 11.79
N VAL A 49 1.30 30.85 11.58
CA VAL A 49 2.71 31.15 11.25
C VAL A 49 3.65 30.88 12.42
N THR A 50 3.25 31.22 13.65
CA THR A 50 4.10 31.12 14.84
C THR A 50 3.89 29.80 15.58
N LYS A 51 4.95 29.29 16.24
CA LYS A 51 4.96 27.96 16.88
C LYS A 51 3.85 27.78 17.93
N ASP A 52 3.49 28.83 18.66
CA ASP A 52 2.38 28.82 19.63
C ASP A 52 1.00 28.60 18.99
N LYS A 53 0.88 28.80 17.68
CA LYS A 53 -0.35 28.59 16.91
C LYS A 53 -0.39 27.24 16.19
N TRP A 54 0.73 26.53 16.08
CA TRP A 54 0.77 25.25 15.38
C TRP A 54 -0.17 24.24 16.04
N LYS A 55 -0.87 23.44 15.21
CA LYS A 55 -1.84 22.44 15.68
C LYS A 55 -1.51 21.04 15.23
N THR A 56 -0.79 20.88 14.14
CA THR A 56 -0.39 19.57 13.65
C THR A 56 0.69 19.00 14.56
N ARG A 57 0.58 17.74 14.97
CA ARG A 57 1.63 17.06 15.72
C ARG A 57 2.68 16.52 14.74
N ILE A 58 3.91 17.02 14.79
CA ILE A 58 4.98 16.59 13.88
C ILE A 58 6.17 16.13 14.71
N GLU A 59 6.46 14.84 14.65
CA GLU A 59 7.53 14.21 15.41
C GLU A 59 8.54 13.53 14.49
N GLY A 60 9.76 13.34 14.99
CA GLY A 60 10.87 12.79 14.23
C GLY A 60 11.54 11.62 14.93
N ILE A 61 12.10 10.67 14.17
CA ILE A 61 13.05 9.67 14.68
C ILE A 61 14.41 9.90 14.03
N GLU A 62 15.47 9.91 14.83
CA GLU A 62 16.85 10.04 14.36
C GLU A 62 17.77 9.16 15.21
N ILE A 63 18.60 8.35 14.57
CA ILE A 63 19.55 7.47 15.27
C ILE A 63 20.83 8.21 15.65
N TYR A 64 21.25 9.18 14.84
CA TYR A 64 22.53 9.86 15.00
C TYR A 64 22.35 11.27 15.58
N GLU A 65 22.29 11.34 16.91
CA GLU A 65 22.10 12.61 17.65
C GLU A 65 23.02 13.77 17.22
N PRO A 66 24.32 13.57 16.88
CA PRO A 66 25.18 14.67 16.44
C PRO A 66 24.68 15.44 15.21
N TYR A 67 23.79 14.85 14.40
CA TYR A 67 23.17 15.51 13.24
C TYR A 67 22.01 16.44 13.60
N ILE A 68 21.50 16.37 14.83
CA ILE A 68 20.37 17.17 15.28
C ILE A 68 20.85 18.59 15.65
N GLN A 69 20.48 19.56 14.84
CA GLN A 69 20.82 20.98 15.00
C GLN A 69 19.61 21.78 15.56
N PRO A 70 19.79 23.06 15.93
CA PRO A 70 18.72 23.86 16.53
C PRO A 70 17.47 24.00 15.64
N HIS A 71 17.61 23.99 14.31
CA HIS A 71 16.45 24.15 13.42
C HIS A 71 15.54 22.92 13.45
N GLN A 72 16.07 21.69 13.46
CA GLN A 72 15.21 20.51 13.63
C GLN A 72 14.50 20.57 15.00
N ARG A 73 15.22 20.88 16.09
CA ARG A 73 14.60 21.01 17.43
C ARG A 73 13.52 22.09 17.50
N TYR A 74 13.59 23.11 16.64
CA TYR A 74 12.55 24.13 16.54
C TYR A 74 11.31 23.64 15.78
N ILE A 75 11.51 22.89 14.69
CA ILE A 75 10.48 22.46 13.73
C ILE A 75 9.63 21.29 14.27
N TYR A 76 10.28 20.26 14.81
CA TYR A 76 9.59 19.08 15.35
C TYR A 76 9.08 19.36 16.77
N ASP A 77 7.92 18.80 17.10
CA ASP A 77 7.37 18.82 18.46
C ASP A 77 8.21 17.94 19.40
N GLN A 78 8.65 16.78 18.89
CA GLN A 78 9.55 15.88 19.58
C GLN A 78 10.46 15.16 18.56
N ILE A 79 11.72 14.97 18.95
CA ILE A 79 12.67 14.11 18.22
C ILE A 79 13.03 12.96 19.14
N HIS A 80 12.67 11.75 18.72
CA HIS A 80 12.99 10.50 19.39
C HIS A 80 14.35 10.02 18.92
N ILE A 81 15.31 9.92 19.84
CA ILE A 81 16.69 9.56 19.52
C ILE A 81 16.88 8.06 19.72
N GLY A 82 17.19 7.33 18.66
CA GLY A 82 17.41 5.88 18.71
C GLY A 82 17.19 5.18 17.37
N ASP A 83 17.40 3.87 17.36
CA ASP A 83 17.16 3.04 16.17
C ASP A 83 15.66 3.03 15.85
N ALA A 84 15.31 3.38 14.61
CA ALA A 84 13.93 3.47 14.16
C ALA A 84 13.15 2.16 14.34
N LYS A 85 13.81 1.01 14.21
CA LYS A 85 13.20 -0.32 14.39
C LYS A 85 12.70 -0.54 15.81
N ASP A 86 13.39 0.02 16.78
CA ASP A 86 13.05 -0.10 18.19
C ASP A 86 12.11 1.03 18.61
N VAL A 87 12.47 2.27 18.28
CA VAL A 87 11.75 3.47 18.69
C VAL A 87 10.31 3.45 18.21
N ILE A 88 10.07 3.11 16.93
CA ILE A 88 8.71 3.13 16.36
C ILE A 88 7.74 2.26 17.15
N ASN A 89 8.24 1.17 17.76
CA ASN A 89 7.43 0.22 18.50
C ASN A 89 6.94 0.75 19.85
N THR A 90 7.57 1.81 20.35
CA THR A 90 7.19 2.51 21.58
C THR A 90 6.16 3.63 21.35
N LEU A 91 5.93 4.02 20.09
CA LEU A 91 5.13 5.19 19.75
C LEU A 91 3.65 4.86 19.52
N GLY A 92 2.80 5.89 19.58
CA GLY A 92 1.40 5.77 19.22
C GLY A 92 1.16 5.71 17.71
N ARG A 93 -0.09 5.94 17.32
CA ARG A 93 -0.49 6.07 15.90
C ARG A 93 -0.29 7.50 15.39
N TYR A 94 -0.01 7.62 14.10
CA TYR A 94 0.08 8.89 13.35
C TYR A 94 -0.79 8.79 12.10
N ASP A 95 -1.22 9.92 11.56
CA ASP A 95 -2.04 9.91 10.35
C ASP A 95 -1.21 9.54 9.13
N ILE A 96 -0.07 10.19 8.96
CA ILE A 96 0.94 9.84 7.95
C ILE A 96 2.27 9.54 8.64
N ILE A 97 2.93 8.49 8.18
CA ILE A 97 4.34 8.22 8.50
C ILE A 97 5.15 8.41 7.22
N ILE A 98 6.23 9.18 7.31
CA ILE A 98 7.19 9.36 6.23
C ILE A 98 8.41 8.56 6.62
N ILE A 99 8.75 7.54 5.82
CA ILE A 99 10.07 6.94 5.86
C ILE A 99 10.87 7.62 4.76
N GLY A 100 11.87 8.40 5.16
CA GLY A 100 12.82 9.02 4.24
C GLY A 100 13.69 7.99 3.53
N ASP A 101 14.73 8.47 2.85
CA ASP A 101 15.81 7.64 2.30
C ASP A 101 16.60 7.01 3.49
N MET A 102 15.97 6.04 4.16
CA MET A 102 16.48 5.38 5.38
C MET A 102 16.45 3.85 5.30
N LEU A 103 15.48 3.23 4.60
CA LEU A 103 15.32 1.77 4.57
C LEU A 103 16.53 1.03 3.98
N GLU A 104 17.22 1.64 3.02
CA GLU A 104 18.44 1.11 2.42
C GLU A 104 19.58 0.98 3.44
N HIS A 105 19.53 1.74 4.54
CA HIS A 105 20.51 1.69 5.62
C HIS A 105 20.26 0.55 6.61
N LEU A 106 19.18 -0.21 6.43
CA LEU A 106 18.86 -1.40 7.21
C LEU A 106 19.15 -2.66 6.40
N THR A 107 19.35 -3.77 7.12
CA THR A 107 19.26 -5.09 6.47
C THR A 107 17.86 -5.27 5.88
N LYS A 108 17.71 -6.18 4.91
CA LYS A 108 16.43 -6.36 4.21
C LYS A 108 15.30 -6.72 5.19
N ASP A 109 15.56 -7.65 6.11
CA ASP A 109 14.59 -8.11 7.11
C ASP A 109 14.19 -6.99 8.08
N ASP A 110 15.18 -6.25 8.54
CA ASP A 110 15.00 -5.08 9.39
C ASP A 110 14.18 -3.97 8.70
N GLY A 111 14.44 -3.74 7.42
CA GLY A 111 13.71 -2.76 6.63
C GLY A 111 12.24 -3.12 6.46
N TRP A 112 11.94 -4.40 6.19
CA TRP A 112 10.57 -4.89 6.19
C TRP A 112 9.91 -4.80 7.57
N ALA A 113 10.63 -5.13 8.64
CA ALA A 113 10.10 -5.02 10.01
C ALA A 113 9.73 -3.57 10.36
N LEU A 114 10.57 -2.60 10.00
CA LEU A 114 10.26 -1.17 10.15
C LEU A 114 9.05 -0.76 9.30
N PHE A 115 9.03 -1.17 8.03
CA PHE A 115 7.91 -0.89 7.12
C PHE A 115 6.57 -1.37 7.69
N HIS A 116 6.49 -2.62 8.14
CA HIS A 116 5.27 -3.17 8.74
C HIS A 116 4.88 -2.46 10.03
N SER A 117 5.85 -2.21 10.92
CA SER A 117 5.63 -1.48 12.17
C SER A 117 5.08 -0.06 11.92
N ALA A 118 5.56 0.59 10.85
CA ALA A 118 5.07 1.90 10.44
C ALA A 118 3.66 1.81 9.84
N MET A 119 3.39 0.87 8.92
CA MET A 119 2.06 0.69 8.34
C MET A 119 0.98 0.39 9.37
N GLU A 120 1.28 -0.40 10.40
CA GLU A 120 0.34 -0.69 11.50
C GLU A 120 -0.02 0.55 12.33
N ARG A 121 0.89 1.55 12.37
CA ARG A 121 0.74 2.79 13.12
C ARG A 121 0.27 3.96 12.27
N ALA A 122 0.22 3.82 10.95
CA ALA A 122 -0.29 4.82 10.02
C ALA A 122 -1.81 4.72 9.86
N ASN A 123 -2.55 5.77 10.24
CA ASN A 123 -4.01 5.79 10.11
C ASN A 123 -4.45 6.00 8.66
N MET A 124 -3.77 6.90 7.92
CA MET A 124 -4.11 7.22 6.54
C MET A 124 -3.17 6.50 5.56
N GLY A 125 -1.87 6.51 5.82
CA GLY A 125 -0.90 5.84 4.97
C GLY A 125 0.55 6.20 5.27
N LEU A 126 1.44 5.63 4.48
CA LEU A 126 2.87 5.80 4.59
C LEU A 126 3.42 6.37 3.28
N ILE A 127 4.34 7.33 3.41
CA ILE A 127 5.15 7.83 2.31
C ILE A 127 6.53 7.21 2.44
N LEU A 128 6.92 6.39 1.47
CA LEU A 128 8.22 5.73 1.43
C LEU A 128 9.07 6.36 0.34
N ASN A 129 10.21 6.94 0.71
CA ASN A 129 11.23 7.38 -0.24
C ASN A 129 12.39 6.37 -0.22
N LEU A 130 12.87 5.98 -1.39
CA LEU A 130 13.82 4.87 -1.47
C LEU A 130 14.68 4.95 -2.74
N PRO A 131 15.99 4.75 -2.64
CA PRO A 131 16.80 4.43 -3.81
C PRO A 131 16.41 3.06 -4.39
N ILE A 132 16.29 2.98 -5.72
CA ILE A 132 15.87 1.76 -6.44
C ILE A 132 17.06 1.20 -7.22
N GLY A 133 17.33 -0.10 -7.04
CA GLY A 133 18.38 -0.83 -7.75
C GLY A 133 19.57 -1.25 -6.88
N LYS A 134 20.29 -2.28 -7.33
CA LYS A 134 21.44 -2.89 -6.63
C LYS A 134 22.66 -1.98 -6.59
N GLU A 135 22.72 -1.03 -7.51
CA GLU A 135 23.78 -0.04 -7.68
C GLU A 135 23.91 0.88 -6.45
N TRP A 136 22.89 0.91 -5.60
CA TRP A 136 22.86 1.66 -4.36
C TRP A 136 23.55 0.97 -3.18
N LEU A 137 23.92 -0.31 -3.28
CA LEU A 137 24.70 -0.97 -2.22
C LEU A 137 26.08 -0.34 -2.11
N ARG A 138 26.42 0.20 -0.94
CA ARG A 138 27.71 0.84 -0.69
C ARG A 138 28.00 0.96 0.80
N GLU A 139 29.27 0.81 1.14
CA GLU A 139 29.83 1.30 2.41
C GLU A 139 30.34 2.73 2.19
N THR A 140 29.92 3.65 3.04
CA THR A 140 30.25 5.08 2.91
C THR A 140 31.62 5.42 3.48
N GLY A 141 32.13 4.60 4.40
CA GLY A 141 33.34 4.91 5.17
C GLY A 141 33.22 6.20 5.99
N SER A 142 31.99 6.66 6.24
CA SER A 142 31.72 7.90 6.96
C SER A 142 31.81 7.71 8.47
N GLU A 143 32.02 8.80 9.22
CA GLU A 143 31.98 8.77 10.69
C GLU A 143 30.62 8.28 11.23
N ASN A 144 29.55 8.56 10.48
CA ASN A 144 28.24 8.00 10.75
C ASN A 144 28.07 6.66 10.04
N LYS A 145 28.46 5.57 10.71
CA LYS A 145 28.28 4.20 10.20
C LYS A 145 26.84 3.85 9.78
N TYR A 146 25.84 4.60 10.25
CA TYR A 146 24.44 4.40 9.87
C TYR A 146 24.10 4.94 8.47
N GLU A 147 25.05 5.59 7.78
CA GLU A 147 24.88 6.02 6.38
C GLU A 147 25.25 4.92 5.37
N ASP A 148 25.72 3.76 5.81
CA ASP A 148 26.01 2.63 4.90
C ASP A 148 24.70 2.06 4.33
N HIS A 149 24.70 1.69 3.05
CA HIS A 149 23.55 1.08 2.38
C HIS A 149 23.68 -0.44 2.48
N LEU A 150 22.97 -1.05 3.42
CA LEU A 150 23.02 -2.48 3.74
C LEU A 150 22.05 -3.32 2.90
N SER A 151 21.06 -2.69 2.26
CA SER A 151 20.09 -3.36 1.39
C SER A 151 19.78 -2.57 0.14
N TRP A 152 19.22 -3.26 -0.86
CA TRP A 152 18.69 -2.67 -2.09
C TRP A 152 17.23 -3.09 -2.28
N TRP A 153 16.50 -2.31 -3.07
CA TRP A 153 15.06 -2.46 -3.22
C TRP A 153 14.62 -2.27 -4.67
N ALA A 154 13.54 -2.95 -5.04
CA ALA A 154 12.88 -2.84 -6.32
C ALA A 154 11.40 -2.49 -6.16
N LEU A 155 10.81 -1.87 -7.20
CA LEU A 155 9.41 -1.43 -7.18
C LEU A 155 8.41 -2.58 -7.13
N ASP A 156 8.75 -3.71 -7.76
CA ASP A 156 7.91 -4.91 -7.82
C ASP A 156 7.66 -5.52 -6.44
N GLU A 157 8.59 -5.34 -5.51
CA GLU A 157 8.43 -5.77 -4.10
C GLU A 157 7.24 -5.10 -3.40
N PHE A 158 6.75 -3.97 -3.91
CA PHE A 158 5.61 -3.23 -3.36
C PHE A 158 4.37 -3.29 -4.27
N ALA A 159 4.42 -4.02 -5.38
CA ALA A 159 3.38 -3.99 -6.43
C ALA A 159 1.99 -4.36 -5.90
N ASP A 160 1.91 -5.37 -5.03
CA ASP A 160 0.65 -5.86 -4.48
C ASP A 160 -0.07 -4.81 -3.63
N LEU A 161 0.68 -3.86 -3.05
CA LEU A 161 0.13 -2.75 -2.26
C LEU A 161 -0.49 -1.65 -3.12
N LYS A 162 -0.36 -1.73 -4.46
CA LYS A 162 -0.80 -0.72 -5.44
C LYS A 162 -0.45 0.72 -5.01
N PRO A 163 0.82 1.02 -4.67
CA PRO A 163 1.22 2.36 -4.25
C PRO A 163 0.99 3.40 -5.35
N ASP A 164 0.61 4.61 -4.97
CA ASP A 164 0.80 5.78 -5.84
C ASP A 164 2.30 6.09 -5.89
N THR A 165 2.91 5.92 -7.06
CA THR A 165 4.36 5.83 -7.20
C THR A 165 4.87 6.92 -8.13
N TYR A 166 5.91 7.61 -7.68
CA TYR A 166 6.68 8.55 -8.48
C TYR A 166 8.14 8.12 -8.57
N LEU A 167 8.58 7.73 -9.76
CA LEU A 167 9.96 7.33 -10.05
C LEU A 167 10.73 8.53 -10.62
N THR A 168 11.91 8.81 -10.07
CA THR A 168 12.85 9.79 -10.58
C THR A 168 14.14 9.12 -11.00
N LYS A 169 14.60 9.44 -12.20
CA LYS A 169 15.95 9.10 -12.67
C LYS A 169 16.89 10.27 -12.45
N LEU A 170 17.98 10.03 -11.74
CA LEU A 170 19.04 11.00 -11.47
C LEU A 170 19.95 11.17 -12.69
N GLU A 171 20.74 12.24 -12.72
CA GLU A 171 21.69 12.52 -13.81
C GLU A 171 22.73 11.40 -14.01
N ASN A 172 23.11 10.72 -12.94
CA ASN A 172 24.02 9.57 -12.96
C ASN A 172 23.33 8.26 -13.41
N GLY A 173 22.06 8.32 -13.81
CA GLY A 173 21.27 7.18 -14.27
C GLY A 173 20.67 6.32 -13.17
N MET A 174 21.01 6.56 -11.90
CA MET A 174 20.41 5.86 -10.77
C MET A 174 18.98 6.33 -10.51
N GLU A 175 18.16 5.47 -9.92
CA GLU A 175 16.73 5.73 -9.72
C GLU A 175 16.40 5.84 -8.24
N HIS A 176 15.41 6.68 -7.95
CA HIS A 176 14.75 6.76 -6.65
C HIS A 176 13.24 6.78 -6.85
N ALA A 177 12.52 6.17 -5.92
CA ALA A 177 11.07 6.20 -5.87
C ALA A 177 10.56 6.96 -4.65
N SER A 178 9.38 7.54 -4.81
CA SER A 178 8.51 7.91 -3.70
C SER A 178 7.18 7.23 -3.88
N MET A 179 6.74 6.49 -2.87
CA MET A 179 5.52 5.69 -2.88
C MET A 179 4.61 6.13 -1.76
N PHE A 180 3.35 6.42 -2.06
CA PHE A 180 2.30 6.53 -1.05
C PHE A 180 1.51 5.24 -1.00
N ILE A 181 1.54 4.60 0.17
CA ILE A 181 0.84 3.34 0.45
C ILE A 181 -0.24 3.64 1.47
N SER A 182 -1.50 3.50 1.06
CA SER A 182 -2.62 3.76 1.98
C SER A 182 -2.76 2.66 3.04
N SER A 183 -3.24 3.03 4.23
CA SER A 183 -3.55 2.05 5.28
C SER A 183 -4.69 1.11 4.88
N SER A 184 -5.53 1.49 3.91
CA SER A 184 -6.55 0.64 3.33
C SER A 184 -5.96 -0.47 2.46
N GLU A 185 -5.06 -0.13 1.54
CA GLU A 185 -4.44 -1.12 0.65
C GLU A 185 -3.52 -2.09 1.41
N TYR A 186 -2.77 -1.59 2.40
CA TYR A 186 -1.99 -2.47 3.26
C TYR A 186 -2.87 -3.41 4.10
N GLY A 187 -3.91 -2.87 4.75
CA GLY A 187 -4.85 -3.70 5.50
C GLY A 187 -5.55 -4.75 4.65
N TYR A 188 -5.82 -4.44 3.37
CA TYR A 188 -6.36 -5.39 2.40
C TYR A 188 -5.41 -6.58 2.18
N ILE A 189 -4.12 -6.31 1.92
CA ILE A 189 -3.14 -7.37 1.66
C ILE A 189 -2.91 -8.23 2.90
N ILE A 190 -2.83 -7.64 4.09
CA ILE A 190 -2.71 -8.40 5.34
C ILE A 190 -3.92 -9.32 5.55
N LEU A 191 -5.14 -8.81 5.34
CA LEU A 191 -6.36 -9.60 5.50
C LEU A 191 -6.47 -10.70 4.43
N LEU A 192 -6.00 -10.45 3.21
CA LEU A 192 -5.95 -11.46 2.16
C LEU A 192 -5.00 -12.60 2.55
N GLY A 193 -3.77 -12.28 2.97
CA GLY A 193 -2.79 -13.27 3.43
C GLY A 193 -3.23 -14.03 4.69
N ASP A 194 -3.87 -13.36 5.64
CA ASP A 194 -4.48 -14.01 6.82
C ASP A 194 -5.54 -15.04 6.39
N GLY A 195 -6.34 -14.72 5.36
CA GLY A 195 -7.35 -15.60 4.80
C GLY A 195 -6.74 -16.84 4.14
N GLU A 196 -5.71 -16.64 3.30
CA GLU A 196 -4.99 -17.72 2.63
C GLU A 196 -4.31 -18.67 3.63
N ASN A 197 -3.73 -18.11 4.69
CA ASN A 197 -3.13 -18.89 5.75
C ASN A 197 -4.19 -19.73 6.49
N ALA A 198 -5.33 -19.12 6.87
CA ALA A 198 -6.43 -19.84 7.52
C ALA A 198 -7.01 -20.95 6.63
N GLU A 199 -7.15 -20.70 5.32
CA GLU A 199 -7.60 -21.69 4.34
C GLU A 199 -6.63 -22.87 4.26
N SER A 200 -5.32 -22.61 4.21
CA SER A 200 -4.28 -23.65 4.20
C SER A 200 -4.30 -24.54 5.45
N GLN A 201 -4.83 -24.03 6.56
CA GLN A 201 -5.02 -24.74 7.82
C GLN A 201 -6.39 -25.44 7.93
N GLY A 202 -7.24 -25.35 6.90
CA GLY A 202 -8.59 -25.90 6.91
C GLY A 202 -9.60 -25.10 7.75
N GLN A 203 -9.25 -23.88 8.18
CA GLN A 203 -10.09 -23.01 8.99
C GLN A 203 -11.02 -22.18 8.10
N ILE A 204 -11.92 -22.85 7.37
CA ILE A 204 -12.71 -22.26 6.27
C ILE A 204 -13.55 -21.05 6.72
N GLN A 205 -14.16 -21.13 7.90
CA GLN A 205 -14.96 -20.03 8.44
C GLN A 205 -14.09 -18.79 8.72
N GLN A 206 -12.90 -18.99 9.30
CA GLN A 206 -11.97 -17.91 9.59
C GLN A 206 -11.41 -17.30 8.30
N ALA A 207 -11.07 -18.14 7.30
CA ALA A 207 -10.65 -17.67 6.00
C ALA A 207 -11.73 -16.79 5.34
N ALA A 208 -12.99 -17.22 5.37
CA ALA A 208 -14.12 -16.45 4.84
C ALA A 208 -14.25 -15.09 5.53
N GLU A 209 -14.13 -15.04 6.86
CA GLU A 209 -14.18 -13.79 7.63
C GLU A 209 -13.06 -12.82 7.24
N ARG A 210 -11.85 -13.34 7.01
CA ARG A 210 -10.69 -12.54 6.59
C ARG A 210 -10.85 -12.00 5.17
N TYR A 211 -11.27 -12.83 4.22
CA TYR A 211 -11.55 -12.37 2.85
C TYR A 211 -12.68 -11.34 2.80
N LEU A 212 -13.76 -11.52 3.57
CA LEU A 212 -14.83 -10.53 3.69
C LEU A 212 -14.35 -9.21 4.30
N ALA A 213 -13.46 -9.27 5.29
CA ALA A 213 -12.84 -8.07 5.85
C ALA A 213 -11.94 -7.37 4.83
N ALA A 214 -11.19 -8.11 4.01
CA ALA A 214 -10.40 -7.56 2.90
C ALA A 214 -11.30 -6.85 1.88
N ILE A 215 -12.37 -7.52 1.43
CA ILE A 215 -13.40 -6.95 0.53
C ILE A 215 -13.96 -5.65 1.10
N LYS A 216 -14.33 -5.63 2.39
CA LYS A 216 -14.85 -4.42 3.04
C LYS A 216 -13.83 -3.28 3.06
N ARG A 217 -12.54 -3.61 3.15
CA ARG A 217 -11.44 -2.63 3.19
C ARG A 217 -11.21 -1.98 1.82
N VAL A 218 -11.17 -2.78 0.76
CA VAL A 218 -10.99 -2.32 -0.63
C VAL A 218 -11.99 -3.04 -1.54
N PRO A 219 -13.24 -2.55 -1.64
CA PRO A 219 -14.31 -3.24 -2.38
C PRO A 219 -14.12 -3.22 -3.90
N THR A 220 -13.24 -2.38 -4.41
CA THR A 220 -12.97 -2.24 -5.85
C THR A 220 -11.87 -3.18 -6.35
N ARG A 221 -11.33 -4.06 -5.49
CA ARG A 221 -10.36 -5.08 -5.88
C ARG A 221 -11.04 -6.44 -6.06
N PRO A 222 -10.95 -7.04 -7.27
CA PRO A 222 -11.60 -8.33 -7.53
C PRO A 222 -10.92 -9.51 -6.83
N GLU A 223 -9.62 -9.43 -6.51
CA GLU A 223 -8.84 -10.60 -6.07
C GLU A 223 -9.45 -11.30 -4.84
N ALA A 224 -9.80 -10.56 -3.77
CA ALA A 224 -10.41 -11.15 -2.58
C ALA A 224 -11.79 -11.79 -2.82
N TYR A 225 -12.59 -11.23 -3.74
CA TYR A 225 -13.87 -11.84 -4.13
C TYR A 225 -13.65 -13.16 -4.85
N ILE A 226 -12.68 -13.22 -5.77
CA ILE A 226 -12.35 -14.41 -6.55
C ILE A 226 -11.83 -15.51 -5.63
N THR A 227 -10.89 -15.18 -4.74
CA THR A 227 -10.32 -16.15 -3.79
C THR A 227 -11.40 -16.71 -2.87
N LEU A 228 -12.25 -15.85 -2.28
CA LEU A 228 -13.37 -16.29 -1.45
C LEU A 228 -14.36 -17.17 -2.22
N ALA A 229 -14.76 -16.77 -3.43
CA ALA A 229 -15.70 -17.54 -4.24
C ALA A 229 -15.14 -18.92 -4.60
N ASN A 230 -13.86 -19.00 -4.98
CA ASN A 230 -13.20 -20.26 -5.29
C ASN A 230 -13.13 -21.19 -4.08
N MET A 231 -12.77 -20.66 -2.91
CA MET A 231 -12.77 -21.42 -1.66
C MET A 231 -14.17 -21.97 -1.37
N LEU A 232 -15.22 -21.13 -1.45
CA LEU A 232 -16.61 -21.55 -1.22
C LEU A 232 -17.07 -22.64 -2.21
N ILE A 233 -16.73 -22.51 -3.50
CA ILE A 233 -17.02 -23.52 -4.53
C ILE A 233 -16.34 -24.84 -4.19
N GLY A 234 -15.07 -24.81 -3.79
CA GLY A 234 -14.30 -26.00 -3.39
C GLY A 234 -14.92 -26.75 -2.21
N HIS A 235 -15.68 -26.04 -1.35
CA HIS A 235 -16.37 -26.60 -0.19
C HIS A 235 -17.87 -26.85 -0.42
N GLY A 236 -18.34 -26.75 -1.68
CA GLY A 236 -19.74 -27.00 -2.03
C GLY A 236 -20.72 -25.89 -1.64
N GLN A 237 -20.23 -24.74 -1.16
CA GLN A 237 -21.03 -23.57 -0.77
C GLN A 237 -21.33 -22.68 -1.99
N THR A 238 -21.90 -23.27 -3.04
CA THR A 238 -22.08 -22.60 -4.34
C THR A 238 -23.07 -21.43 -4.30
N ALA A 239 -24.09 -21.48 -3.44
CA ALA A 239 -25.02 -20.37 -3.25
C ALA A 239 -24.34 -19.13 -2.66
N ASP A 240 -23.46 -19.32 -1.67
CA ASP A 240 -22.69 -18.23 -1.07
C ASP A 240 -21.69 -17.65 -2.09
N ALA A 241 -21.02 -18.52 -2.85
CA ALA A 241 -20.12 -18.10 -3.93
C ALA A 241 -20.85 -17.26 -5.00
N GLU A 242 -22.09 -17.64 -5.38
CA GLU A 242 -22.90 -16.89 -6.33
C GLU A 242 -23.18 -15.47 -5.81
N ASN A 243 -23.52 -15.33 -4.52
CA ASN A 243 -23.74 -14.03 -3.88
C ASN A 243 -22.47 -13.17 -3.85
N ILE A 244 -21.32 -13.76 -3.52
CA ILE A 244 -20.02 -13.06 -3.52
C ILE A 244 -19.69 -12.54 -4.92
N LEU A 245 -19.77 -13.39 -5.95
CA LEU A 245 -19.49 -12.98 -7.33
C LEU A 245 -20.49 -11.94 -7.85
N ALA A 246 -21.78 -12.05 -7.49
CA ALA A 246 -22.78 -11.04 -7.82
C ALA A 246 -22.47 -9.68 -7.18
N SER A 247 -22.01 -9.68 -5.92
CA SER A 247 -21.60 -8.45 -5.25
C SER A 247 -20.33 -7.82 -5.87
N MET A 248 -19.39 -8.66 -6.34
CA MET A 248 -18.19 -8.21 -7.04
C MET A 248 -18.53 -7.44 -8.33
N ILE A 249 -19.49 -7.92 -9.13
CA ILE A 249 -19.86 -7.25 -10.39
C ILE A 249 -20.32 -5.80 -10.16
N ASN A 250 -20.99 -5.54 -9.03
CA ASN A 250 -21.43 -4.19 -8.67
C ASN A 250 -20.26 -3.33 -8.15
N ALA A 251 -19.34 -3.91 -7.38
CA ALA A 251 -18.23 -3.19 -6.77
C ALA A 251 -17.05 -2.97 -7.73
N CYS A 252 -16.87 -3.87 -8.70
CA CYS A 252 -15.80 -3.89 -9.70
C CYS A 252 -16.39 -3.86 -11.12
N PRO A 253 -17.13 -2.80 -11.52
CA PRO A 253 -17.84 -2.78 -12.82
C PRO A 253 -16.91 -2.84 -14.04
N ASN A 254 -15.64 -2.44 -13.87
CA ASN A 254 -14.63 -2.50 -14.93
C ASN A 254 -13.96 -3.88 -15.05
N PHE A 255 -14.26 -4.82 -14.15
CA PHE A 255 -13.72 -6.17 -14.17
C PHE A 255 -14.71 -7.12 -14.85
N THR A 256 -14.74 -7.10 -16.19
CA THR A 256 -15.66 -7.91 -17.01
C THR A 256 -15.52 -9.41 -16.74
N GLY A 257 -14.31 -9.88 -16.38
CA GLY A 257 -14.06 -11.27 -15.98
C GLY A 257 -14.93 -11.77 -14.83
N GLY A 258 -15.42 -10.87 -13.97
CA GLY A 258 -16.33 -11.23 -12.88
C GLY A 258 -17.66 -11.82 -13.34
N ARG A 259 -18.23 -11.31 -14.43
CA ARG A 259 -19.45 -11.87 -15.04
C ARG A 259 -19.22 -13.24 -15.63
N LEU A 260 -18.04 -13.48 -16.21
CA LEU A 260 -17.66 -14.77 -16.76
C LEU A 260 -17.52 -15.83 -15.65
N LEU A 261 -16.94 -15.48 -14.51
CA LEU A 261 -16.86 -16.36 -13.34
C LEU A 261 -18.26 -16.72 -12.82
N LEU A 262 -19.14 -15.72 -12.68
CA LEU A 262 -20.53 -15.93 -12.25
C LEU A 262 -21.30 -16.82 -13.25
N ALA A 263 -21.18 -16.57 -14.55
CA ALA A 263 -21.82 -17.38 -15.58
C ALA A 263 -21.36 -18.84 -15.54
N ASN A 264 -20.06 -19.08 -15.36
CA ASN A 264 -19.51 -20.43 -15.22
C ASN A 264 -20.06 -21.15 -14.00
N LEU A 265 -20.14 -20.47 -12.85
CA LEU A 265 -20.74 -21.01 -11.62
C LEU A 265 -22.21 -21.37 -11.86
N GLN A 266 -22.98 -20.45 -12.44
CA GLN A 266 -24.41 -20.67 -12.71
C GLN A 266 -24.65 -21.82 -13.67
N ARG A 267 -23.78 -22.03 -14.66
CA ARG A 267 -23.85 -23.19 -15.56
C ARG A 267 -23.68 -24.50 -14.78
N ILE A 268 -22.67 -24.59 -13.91
CA ILE A 268 -22.41 -25.84 -13.16
C ILE A 268 -23.46 -26.10 -12.08
N THR A 269 -24.15 -25.07 -11.58
CA THR A 269 -25.26 -25.22 -10.64
C THR A 269 -26.63 -25.41 -11.31
N GLY A 270 -26.68 -25.50 -12.65
CA GLY A 270 -27.91 -25.77 -13.41
C GLY A 270 -28.78 -24.54 -13.71
N ASN A 271 -28.30 -23.33 -13.41
CA ASN A 271 -28.99 -22.07 -13.69
C ASN A 271 -28.65 -21.55 -15.11
N ALA A 272 -28.95 -22.36 -16.14
CA ALA A 272 -28.57 -22.10 -17.53
C ALA A 272 -29.01 -20.72 -18.07
N ASP A 273 -30.22 -20.28 -17.73
CA ASP A 273 -30.76 -18.99 -18.18
C ASP A 273 -29.93 -17.81 -17.66
N LYS A 274 -29.61 -17.80 -16.35
CA LYS A 274 -28.76 -16.76 -15.74
C LYS A 274 -27.32 -16.82 -16.27
N ALA A 275 -26.81 -18.03 -16.51
CA ALA A 275 -25.49 -18.22 -17.08
C ALA A 275 -25.39 -17.60 -18.50
N LEU A 276 -26.40 -17.83 -19.35
CA LEU A 276 -26.48 -17.24 -20.68
C LEU A 276 -26.59 -15.71 -20.63
N GLU A 277 -27.41 -15.18 -19.72
CA GLU A 277 -27.54 -13.73 -19.52
C GLU A 277 -26.18 -13.09 -19.19
N ASN A 278 -25.47 -13.62 -18.19
CA ASN A 278 -24.15 -13.11 -17.81
C ASN A 278 -23.10 -13.28 -18.91
N ALA A 279 -23.08 -14.42 -19.61
CA ALA A 279 -22.13 -14.64 -20.71
C ALA A 279 -22.36 -13.70 -21.90
N ARG A 280 -23.62 -13.38 -22.24
CA ARG A 280 -23.93 -12.38 -23.26
C ARG A 280 -23.52 -10.97 -22.85
N ALA A 281 -23.75 -10.62 -21.58
CA ALA A 281 -23.29 -9.33 -21.05
C ALA A 281 -21.75 -9.17 -21.12
N VAL A 282 -20.99 -10.27 -20.99
CA VAL A 282 -19.53 -10.25 -21.23
C VAL A 282 -19.22 -9.87 -22.68
N LEU A 283 -19.90 -10.43 -23.68
CA LEU A 283 -19.67 -10.09 -25.10
C LEU A 283 -19.93 -8.61 -25.39
N GLU A 284 -20.94 -8.02 -24.76
CA GLU A 284 -21.28 -6.60 -24.90
C GLU A 284 -20.24 -5.69 -24.22
N GLN A 285 -19.68 -6.12 -23.08
CA GLN A 285 -18.78 -5.33 -22.24
C GLN A 285 -17.29 -5.58 -22.52
N ALA A 286 -16.93 -6.62 -23.27
CA ALA A 286 -15.55 -7.01 -23.52
C ALA A 286 -14.77 -5.98 -24.36
N GLY A 287 -15.42 -5.01 -25.00
CA GLY A 287 -14.76 -4.02 -25.85
C GLY A 287 -13.94 -4.72 -26.95
N ASP A 288 -12.65 -4.44 -27.03
CA ASP A 288 -11.71 -5.08 -27.97
C ASP A 288 -11.00 -6.32 -27.41
N ASN A 289 -11.33 -6.75 -26.18
CA ASN A 289 -10.72 -7.94 -25.58
C ASN A 289 -11.23 -9.22 -26.25
N GLN A 290 -10.45 -9.72 -27.22
CA GLN A 290 -10.81 -10.91 -27.99
C GLN A 290 -10.83 -12.19 -27.13
N GLU A 291 -9.93 -12.30 -26.16
CA GLU A 291 -9.87 -13.47 -25.27
C GLU A 291 -11.16 -13.60 -24.44
N LEU A 292 -11.66 -12.50 -23.86
CA LEU A 292 -12.93 -12.52 -23.13
C LEU A 292 -14.12 -12.84 -24.04
N LYS A 293 -14.08 -12.40 -25.31
CA LYS A 293 -15.13 -12.74 -26.29
C LYS A 293 -15.13 -14.23 -26.61
N ASP A 294 -13.95 -14.80 -26.83
CA ASP A 294 -13.80 -16.23 -27.13
C ASP A 294 -14.25 -17.08 -25.94
N GLN A 295 -13.82 -16.74 -24.73
CA GLN A 295 -14.23 -17.43 -23.50
C GLN A 295 -15.75 -17.36 -23.27
N ALA A 296 -16.37 -16.21 -23.53
CA ALA A 296 -17.83 -16.05 -23.42
C ALA A 296 -18.58 -16.83 -24.51
N GLY A 297 -18.08 -16.82 -25.74
CA GLY A 297 -18.65 -17.60 -26.86
C GLY A 297 -18.60 -19.09 -26.61
N ASP A 298 -17.45 -19.60 -26.16
CA ASP A 298 -17.28 -21.00 -25.76
C ASP A 298 -18.23 -21.40 -24.63
N LEU A 299 -18.39 -20.52 -23.64
CA LEU A 299 -19.32 -20.76 -22.55
C LEU A 299 -20.78 -20.83 -23.03
N ILE A 300 -21.19 -19.91 -23.90
CA ILE A 300 -22.53 -19.92 -24.50
C ILE A 300 -22.75 -21.24 -25.27
N GLY A 301 -21.79 -21.67 -26.08
CA GLY A 301 -21.84 -22.94 -26.79
C GLY A 301 -22.03 -24.13 -25.85
N ARG A 302 -21.32 -24.16 -24.72
CA ARG A 302 -21.45 -25.21 -23.69
C ARG A 302 -22.76 -25.19 -22.91
N ILE A 303 -23.47 -24.05 -22.85
CA ILE A 303 -24.78 -23.97 -22.19
C ILE A 303 -25.89 -24.41 -23.15
N GLN A 304 -25.71 -24.19 -24.46
CA GLN A 304 -26.73 -24.47 -25.48
C GLN A 304 -26.65 -25.87 -26.10
N GLY A 305 -25.49 -26.51 -26.04
CA GLY A 305 -25.27 -27.89 -26.51
C GLY A 305 -25.47 -28.92 -25.41
#